data_AF-A0A1V3JB11-F1
#
_entry.id   AF-A0A1V3JB11-F1
#
_cell.length_a   1.000
_cell.length_b   1.000
_cell.length_c   1.000
_cell.angle_alpha   90.00
_cell.angle_beta   90.00
_cell.angle_gamma   90.00
#
_symmetry.space_group_name_H-M   'P 1'
#
loop_
_entity.id
_entity.type
_entity.pdbx_description
1 polymer ?
#
loop_
_entity_poly.entity_id
_entity_poly.type
_entity_poly.pdbx_seq_one_letter_code
_entity_poly.pdbx_strand_id
1 'polypeptide(L)'
;MKRILTALLFSLLGCSLAVAKPVKNIDQAIDLVEKSIIKNKLTMLKTECLSFSYGGNDIYYEIEVRENHNEICGGDPETSPKLFTYTVNKNTGRLKTDAIATPCYINKLGNQLHYCKGEKGEYLVPIDPVSPIIIYDPPRNK
;
A
#
# COMPACT_ATOMS: atom_id res chain seq x y z
N MET A 1 12.47 -37.06 48.43
CA MET A 1 11.22 -37.30 47.66
C MET A 1 10.35 -36.06 47.81
N LYS A 2 9.72 -35.44 46.83
CA LYS A 2 9.84 -35.33 45.36
C LYS A 2 9.13 -33.98 45.06
N ARG A 3 9.62 -33.28 44.05
CA ARG A 3 9.48 -31.83 43.86
C ARG A 3 8.04 -31.37 43.64
N ILE A 4 7.77 -30.16 44.12
CA ILE A 4 6.51 -29.42 44.11
C ILE A 4 5.96 -29.31 42.67
N LEU A 5 4.69 -29.65 42.53
CA LEU A 5 3.83 -29.29 41.40
C LEU A 5 3.74 -27.76 41.31
N THR A 6 4.16 -27.16 40.20
CA THR A 6 3.65 -25.83 39.83
C THR A 6 3.45 -25.74 38.32
N ALA A 7 2.23 -25.32 37.99
CA ALA A 7 1.56 -25.34 36.70
C ALA A 7 2.33 -24.69 35.52
N LEU A 8 2.18 -25.30 34.34
CA LEU A 8 2.32 -24.62 33.06
C LEU A 8 1.26 -23.50 32.99
N LEU A 9 1.69 -22.24 33.07
CA LEU A 9 0.85 -21.07 32.87
C LEU A 9 1.34 -20.30 31.63
N PHE A 10 0.50 -20.35 30.59
CA PHE A 10 0.27 -19.34 29.56
C PHE A 10 1.49 -18.63 28.94
N SER A 11 2.12 -19.26 27.95
CA SER A 11 2.76 -18.50 26.88
C SER A 11 1.68 -18.00 25.91
N LEU A 12 0.92 -16.97 26.32
CA LEU A 12 0.13 -16.16 25.37
C LEU A 12 1.13 -15.49 24.43
N LEU A 13 1.27 -16.07 23.24
CA LEU A 13 1.92 -15.45 22.10
C LEU A 13 1.10 -14.20 21.78
N GLY A 14 1.51 -13.07 22.34
CA GLY A 14 0.88 -11.77 22.10
C GLY A 14 1.04 -11.41 20.64
N CYS A 15 0.06 -11.79 19.82
CA CYS A 15 -0.12 -11.27 18.49
C CYS A 15 -0.36 -9.77 18.64
N SER A 16 0.71 -8.98 18.58
CA SER A 16 0.64 -7.53 18.61
C SER A 16 -0.01 -7.12 17.31
N LEU A 17 -1.34 -6.98 17.32
CA LEU A 17 -2.07 -6.36 16.23
C LEU A 17 -1.55 -4.92 16.17
N ALA A 18 -0.70 -4.65 15.17
CA ALA A 18 -0.18 -3.31 14.94
C ALA A 18 -1.36 -2.40 14.59
N VAL A 19 -1.90 -1.70 15.59
CA VAL A 19 -2.96 -0.72 15.39
C VAL A 19 -2.34 0.49 14.70
N ALA A 20 -2.90 0.86 13.55
CA ALA A 20 -2.53 2.08 12.85
C ALA A 20 -2.73 3.29 13.77
N LYS A 21 -1.83 4.27 13.70
CA LYS A 21 -1.81 5.43 14.60
C LYS A 21 -2.38 6.66 13.88
N PRO A 22 -3.06 7.58 14.60
CA PRO A 22 -3.51 8.85 14.03
C PRO A 22 -2.36 9.61 13.34
N VAL A 23 -2.66 10.30 12.25
CA VAL A 23 -1.72 11.19 11.54
C VAL A 23 -2.10 12.64 11.82
N LYS A 24 -1.11 13.47 12.17
CA LYS A 24 -1.35 14.85 12.64
C LYS A 24 -1.29 15.90 11.54
N ASN A 25 -0.66 15.58 10.42
CA ASN A 25 -0.47 16.48 9.28
C ASN A 25 -0.29 15.69 7.98
N ILE A 26 -0.20 16.41 6.86
CA ILE A 26 -0.07 15.79 5.53
C ILE A 26 1.27 15.06 5.37
N ASP A 27 2.37 15.58 5.90
CA ASP A 27 3.69 14.94 5.79
C ASP A 27 3.71 13.55 6.43
N GLN A 28 3.06 13.39 7.59
CA GLN A 28 2.90 12.09 8.24
C GLN A 28 2.02 11.13 7.42
N ALA A 29 1.04 11.66 6.70
CA ALA A 29 0.19 10.85 5.81
C ALA A 29 0.97 10.40 4.56
N ILE A 30 1.79 11.28 3.98
CA ILE A 30 2.67 10.95 2.83
C ILE A 30 3.72 9.91 3.25
N ASP A 31 4.41 10.09 4.38
CA ASP A 31 5.36 9.09 4.90
C ASP A 31 4.71 7.71 5.11
N LEU A 32 3.45 7.69 5.58
CA LEU A 32 2.68 6.46 5.72
C LEU A 32 2.31 5.82 4.37
N VAL A 33 1.98 6.64 3.36
CA VAL A 33 1.71 6.20 1.99
C VAL A 33 2.99 5.65 1.35
N GLU A 34 4.12 6.34 1.44
CA GLU A 34 5.41 5.88 0.92
C GLU A 34 5.82 4.52 1.51
N LYS A 35 5.71 4.37 2.84
CA LYS A 35 5.95 3.08 3.52
C LYS A 35 5.05 1.99 2.98
N SER A 36 3.79 2.30 2.68
CA SER A 36 2.85 1.34 2.08
C SER A 36 3.23 0.97 0.66
N ILE A 37 3.62 1.93 -0.17
CA ILE A 37 4.07 1.71 -1.55
C ILE A 37 5.31 0.79 -1.57
N ILE A 38 6.31 1.09 -0.75
CA ILE A 38 7.55 0.31 -0.66
C ILE A 38 7.26 -1.10 -0.14
N LYS A 39 6.51 -1.20 0.97
CA LYS A 39 6.18 -2.50 1.59
C LYS A 39 5.42 -3.42 0.64
N ASN A 40 4.45 -2.88 -0.10
CA ASN A 40 3.57 -3.65 -0.98
C ASN A 40 4.04 -3.68 -2.44
N LYS A 41 5.17 -3.03 -2.77
CA LYS A 41 5.75 -2.97 -4.12
C LYS A 41 4.73 -2.54 -5.18
N LEU A 42 3.97 -1.48 -4.91
CA LEU A 42 2.87 -1.01 -5.78
C LEU A 42 3.35 -0.37 -7.09
N THR A 43 4.64 -0.08 -7.21
CA THR A 43 5.29 0.38 -8.43
C THR A 43 6.75 -0.05 -8.44
N MET A 44 7.35 -0.10 -9.63
CA MET A 44 8.79 -0.32 -9.82
C MET A 44 9.61 0.98 -9.75
N LEU A 45 8.94 2.14 -9.78
CA LEU A 45 9.60 3.44 -9.66
C LEU A 45 10.21 3.60 -8.27
N LYS A 46 11.36 4.26 -8.21
CA LYS A 46 11.96 4.68 -6.94
C LYS A 46 11.13 5.80 -6.32
N THR A 47 11.17 5.94 -5.00
CA THR A 47 10.37 6.93 -4.28
C THR A 47 10.65 8.37 -4.74
N GLU A 48 11.89 8.70 -5.09
CA GLU A 48 12.25 10.04 -5.64
C GLU A 48 11.59 10.34 -7.00
N CYS A 49 11.14 9.30 -7.71
CA CYS A 49 10.42 9.39 -8.97
C CYS A 49 8.90 9.37 -8.78
N LEU A 50 8.43 9.54 -7.55
CA LEU A 50 7.03 9.76 -7.23
C LEU A 50 6.83 11.21 -6.83
N SER A 51 5.67 11.74 -7.19
CA SER A 51 5.15 13.00 -6.68
C SER A 51 3.79 12.77 -6.02
N PHE A 52 3.50 13.60 -5.03
CA PHE A 52 2.30 13.49 -4.21
C PHE A 52 1.50 14.78 -4.29
N SER A 53 0.30 14.72 -4.85
CA SER A 53 -0.70 15.79 -4.74
C SER A 53 -1.77 15.38 -3.73
N TYR A 54 -2.27 16.33 -2.94
CA TYR A 54 -3.17 16.00 -1.85
C TYR A 54 -4.37 16.93 -1.74
N GLY A 55 -5.45 16.38 -1.19
CA GLY A 55 -6.68 17.06 -0.81
C GLY A 55 -7.39 16.31 0.31
N GLY A 56 -8.71 16.26 0.25
CA GLY A 56 -9.54 15.49 1.17
C GLY A 56 -10.49 16.35 2.01
N ASN A 57 -10.82 15.88 3.21
CA ASN A 57 -11.80 16.51 4.10
C ASN A 57 -11.34 16.41 5.57
N ASP A 58 -12.19 16.80 6.52
CA ASP A 58 -11.82 16.82 7.95
C ASP A 58 -11.48 15.44 8.54
N ILE A 59 -11.89 14.35 7.89
CA ILE A 59 -11.69 12.98 8.37
C ILE A 59 -10.54 12.29 7.62
N TYR A 60 -10.33 12.65 6.35
CA TYR A 60 -9.42 11.94 5.46
C TYR A 60 -8.46 12.87 4.71
N TYR A 61 -7.22 12.43 4.54
CA TYR A 61 -6.39 12.89 3.44
C TYR A 61 -6.67 12.04 2.21
N GLU A 62 -6.79 12.67 1.05
CA GLU A 62 -6.73 12.01 -0.24
C GLU A 62 -5.40 12.37 -0.90
N ILE A 63 -4.60 11.36 -1.24
CA ILE A 63 -3.24 11.52 -1.74
C ILE A 63 -3.17 10.82 -3.09
N GLU A 64 -3.02 11.58 -4.16
CA GLU A 64 -2.72 11.05 -5.48
C GLU A 64 -1.21 10.84 -5.62
N VAL A 65 -0.83 9.64 -6.02
CA VAL A 65 0.54 9.26 -6.31
C VAL A 65 0.72 9.30 -7.82
N ARG A 66 1.69 10.09 -8.26
CA ARG A 66 1.96 10.36 -9.67
C ARG A 66 3.42 10.12 -9.98
N GLU A 67 3.73 9.92 -11.25
CA GLU A 67 5.12 9.93 -11.70
C GLU A 67 5.69 11.36 -11.59
N ASN A 68 6.94 11.45 -11.14
CA ASN A 68 7.73 12.67 -11.15
C ASN A 68 8.70 12.62 -12.34
N HIS A 69 8.32 13.22 -13.46
CA HIS A 69 9.17 13.25 -14.65
C HIS A 69 10.21 14.36 -14.58
N ASN A 70 11.47 13.98 -14.76
CA ASN A 70 12.62 14.88 -14.79
C ASN A 70 13.83 14.15 -15.40
N GLU A 71 14.98 14.81 -15.47
CA GLU A 71 16.21 14.21 -16.04
C GLU A 71 16.66 12.91 -15.34
N ILE A 72 16.39 12.77 -14.04
CA ILE A 72 16.78 11.61 -13.23
C ILE A 72 15.79 10.45 -13.41
N CYS A 73 14.50 10.77 -13.46
CA CYS A 73 13.40 9.79 -13.44
C CYS A 73 12.86 9.44 -14.84
N GLY A 74 13.26 10.20 -15.86
CA GLY A 74 12.77 10.05 -17.23
C GLY A 74 11.35 10.58 -17.41
N GLY A 75 10.77 10.30 -18.57
CA GLY A 75 9.43 10.76 -18.95
C GLY A 75 9.39 12.16 -19.55
N ASP A 76 8.20 12.58 -19.97
CA ASP A 76 7.94 13.92 -20.49
C ASP A 76 7.72 14.90 -19.32
N PRO A 77 8.60 15.91 -19.11
CA PRO A 77 8.50 16.85 -18.00
C PRO A 77 7.19 17.63 -17.92
N GLU A 78 6.47 17.77 -19.04
CA GLU A 78 5.18 18.47 -19.10
C GLU A 78 4.00 17.59 -18.67
N THR A 79 4.28 16.34 -18.27
CA THR A 79 3.27 15.37 -17.85
C THR A 79 3.58 14.82 -16.46
N SER A 80 2.52 14.48 -15.73
CA SER A 80 2.62 13.75 -14.47
C SER A 80 1.51 12.71 -14.39
N PRO A 81 1.70 11.55 -15.08
CA PRO A 81 0.74 10.45 -15.06
C PRO A 81 0.36 10.04 -13.64
N LYS A 82 -0.94 9.87 -13.40
CA LYS A 82 -1.43 9.34 -12.13
C LYS A 82 -1.27 7.83 -12.09
N LEU A 83 -0.64 7.33 -11.03
CA LEU A 83 -0.49 5.90 -10.78
C LEU A 83 -1.70 5.35 -10.03
N PHE A 84 -1.99 5.92 -8.86
CA PHE A 84 -3.08 5.50 -7.98
C PHE A 84 -3.32 6.58 -6.91
N THR A 85 -4.40 6.41 -6.16
CA THR A 85 -4.82 7.27 -5.07
C THR A 85 -4.84 6.50 -3.76
N TYR A 86 -4.48 7.17 -2.67
CA TYR A 86 -4.67 6.72 -1.30
C TYR A 86 -5.71 7.59 -0.58
N THR A 87 -6.49 6.96 0.28
CA THR A 87 -7.23 7.64 1.34
C THR A 87 -6.59 7.28 2.68
N VAL A 88 -6.24 8.29 3.48
CA VAL A 88 -5.67 8.13 4.82
C VAL A 88 -6.64 8.69 5.85
N ASN A 89 -7.15 7.84 6.75
CA ASN A 89 -7.99 8.30 7.84
C ASN A 89 -7.14 9.05 8.89
N LYS A 90 -7.42 10.33 9.12
CA LYS A 90 -6.63 11.19 10.01
C LYS A 90 -6.58 10.68 11.45
N ASN A 91 -7.71 10.17 11.94
CA ASN A 91 -7.87 9.73 13.32
C ASN A 91 -7.26 8.35 13.60
N THR A 92 -7.06 7.52 12.58
CA THR A 92 -6.63 6.12 12.77
C THR A 92 -5.38 5.75 11.98
N GLY A 93 -4.94 6.58 11.03
CA GLY A 93 -3.87 6.24 10.09
C GLY A 93 -4.19 5.04 9.19
N ARG A 94 -5.46 4.63 9.09
CA ARG A 94 -5.83 3.54 8.19
C ARG A 94 -5.76 4.02 6.75
N LEU A 95 -5.16 3.20 5.91
CA LEU A 95 -5.01 3.43 4.48
C LEU A 95 -6.15 2.73 3.72
N LYS A 96 -6.48 3.25 2.55
CA LYS A 96 -7.19 2.58 1.46
C LYS A 96 -6.54 3.06 0.17
N THR A 97 -6.41 2.20 -0.84
CA THR A 97 -5.88 2.60 -2.14
C THR A 97 -6.62 1.89 -3.26
N ASP A 98 -6.73 2.56 -4.41
CA ASP A 98 -7.20 1.99 -5.67
C ASP A 98 -6.07 1.36 -6.50
N ALA A 99 -4.84 1.31 -5.95
CA ALA A 99 -3.70 0.70 -6.61
C ALA A 99 -4.01 -0.75 -7.01
N ILE A 100 -3.91 -1.00 -8.31
CA ILE A 100 -3.97 -2.34 -8.87
C ILE A 100 -2.57 -2.92 -8.77
N ALA A 101 -2.34 -3.78 -7.79
CA ALA A 101 -1.18 -4.66 -7.84
C ALA A 101 -1.48 -5.71 -8.91
N THR A 102 -1.07 -5.48 -10.16
CA THR A 102 -1.03 -6.55 -11.16
C THR A 102 -0.12 -7.63 -10.60
N PRO A 103 -0.59 -8.85 -10.31
CA PRO A 103 0.28 -9.90 -9.82
C PRO A 103 1.17 -10.32 -10.99
N CYS A 104 2.37 -9.76 -11.06
CA CYS A 104 3.44 -10.34 -11.83
C CYS A 104 3.82 -11.67 -11.14
N TYR A 105 3.18 -12.77 -11.50
CA TYR A 105 3.59 -14.08 -11.00
C TYR A 105 4.98 -14.40 -11.57
N ILE A 106 5.98 -14.46 -10.69
CA ILE A 106 7.24 -15.13 -11.00
C ILE A 106 6.93 -16.63 -10.99
N ASN A 107 7.14 -17.34 -12.10
CA ASN A 107 7.05 -18.79 -12.07
C ASN A 107 8.08 -19.34 -11.06
N LYS A 108 7.79 -20.49 -10.44
CA LYS A 108 8.65 -21.14 -9.43
C LYS A 108 10.07 -21.50 -9.92
N LEU A 109 10.37 -21.26 -11.19
CA LEU A 109 11.60 -21.66 -11.87
C LEU A 109 12.53 -20.48 -12.20
N GLY A 110 12.16 -19.24 -11.85
CA GLY A 110 13.07 -18.09 -11.97
C GLY A 110 13.51 -17.75 -13.40
N ASN A 111 12.86 -18.33 -14.42
CA ASN A 111 13.14 -18.06 -15.82
C ASN A 111 11.92 -17.40 -16.48
N GLN A 112 11.94 -16.08 -16.39
CA GLN A 112 11.21 -15.05 -17.13
C GLN A 112 10.10 -15.51 -18.10
N LEU A 113 8.87 -15.13 -17.78
CA LEU A 113 7.92 -14.63 -18.78
C LEU A 113 7.25 -13.37 -18.22
N HIS A 114 7.71 -12.21 -18.68
CA HIS A 114 7.06 -10.92 -18.44
C HIS A 114 5.92 -10.76 -19.46
N TYR A 115 4.69 -10.81 -18.98
CA TYR A 115 3.55 -10.34 -19.77
C TYR A 115 2.50 -9.74 -18.83
N CYS A 116 2.58 -8.43 -18.63
CA CYS A 116 1.47 -7.65 -18.08
C CYS A 116 0.76 -7.01 -19.27
N LYS A 117 -0.11 -7.77 -19.93
CA LYS A 117 -1.03 -7.21 -20.92
C LYS A 117 -2.41 -7.56 -20.45
N GLY A 118 -3.18 -6.53 -20.07
CA GLY A 118 -4.56 -6.66 -19.65
C GLY A 118 -5.34 -7.40 -20.73
N GLU A 119 -5.64 -8.66 -20.45
CA GLU A 119 -6.65 -9.39 -21.19
C GLU A 119 -7.91 -9.46 -20.33
N LYS A 120 -9.04 -9.16 -20.99
CA LYS A 120 -10.37 -9.16 -20.37
C LYS A 120 -10.55 -10.42 -19.53
N GLY A 121 -10.67 -10.26 -18.21
CA GLY A 121 -10.93 -11.36 -17.29
C GLY A 121 -10.02 -11.45 -16.07
N GLU A 122 -9.06 -10.54 -15.88
CA GLU A 122 -8.19 -10.54 -14.71
C GLU A 122 -8.92 -10.07 -13.44
N TYR A 123 -9.18 -11.01 -12.53
CA TYR A 123 -9.61 -10.70 -11.16
C TYR A 123 -8.44 -10.10 -10.40
N LEU A 124 -8.63 -8.86 -9.95
CA LEU A 124 -7.72 -8.16 -9.03
C LEU A 124 -7.58 -9.00 -7.76
N VAL A 125 -6.38 -9.47 -7.46
CA VAL A 125 -6.13 -10.29 -6.28
C VAL A 125 -5.89 -9.34 -5.09
N PRO A 126 -6.67 -9.41 -4.00
CA PRO A 126 -6.44 -8.62 -2.81
C PRO A 126 -5.06 -8.96 -2.21
N ILE A 127 -4.24 -7.93 -1.94
CA ILE A 127 -3.00 -8.10 -1.17
C ILE A 127 -3.40 -8.40 0.29
N ASP A 128 -2.76 -9.40 0.89
CA ASP A 128 -3.09 -10.02 2.19
C ASP A 128 -3.42 -9.03 3.35
N PRO A 129 -4.36 -9.37 4.26
CA PRO A 129 -5.12 -8.43 5.07
C PRO A 129 -4.44 -7.89 6.36
N VAL A 130 -3.11 -7.81 6.44
CA VAL A 130 -2.41 -7.36 7.69
C VAL A 130 -1.66 -6.02 7.54
N SER A 131 -1.93 -5.27 6.47
CA SER A 131 -1.77 -3.81 6.46
C SER A 131 -3.16 -3.22 6.32
N PRO A 132 -3.53 -2.14 7.05
CA PRO A 132 -4.92 -1.72 7.20
C PRO A 132 -5.57 -1.52 5.83
N ILE A 133 -6.35 -2.53 5.45
CA ILE A 133 -7.41 -2.61 4.45
C ILE A 133 -7.11 -1.96 3.09
N ILE A 134 -6.64 -2.79 2.15
CA ILE A 134 -6.75 -2.51 0.71
C ILE A 134 -8.15 -2.93 0.27
N ILE A 135 -9.08 -1.98 0.21
CA ILE A 135 -10.36 -2.17 -0.49
C ILE A 135 -10.24 -1.43 -1.82
N TYR A 136 -10.12 -2.21 -2.90
CA TYR A 136 -10.44 -1.73 -4.24
C TYR A 136 -11.90 -1.27 -4.26
N ASP A 137 -12.13 -0.02 -4.66
CA ASP A 137 -13.46 0.55 -4.87
C ASP A 137 -13.63 0.79 -6.37
N PRO A 138 -14.33 -0.10 -7.09
CA PRO A 138 -14.52 0.10 -8.52
C PRO A 138 -15.24 1.44 -8.76
N PRO A 139 -14.95 2.13 -9.89
CA PRO A 139 -15.64 3.36 -10.23
C PRO A 139 -17.15 3.11 -10.26
N ARG A 140 -17.90 3.85 -9.43
CA ARG A 140 -19.37 3.86 -9.49
C ARG A 140 -19.78 4.52 -10.80
N ASN A 141 -20.26 3.71 -11.74
CA ASN A 141 -20.87 4.21 -12.98
C ASN A 141 -21.96 5.21 -12.61
N LYS A 142 -21.85 6.43 -13.15
CA LYS A 142 -22.91 7.44 -13.10
C LYS A 142 -24.00 7.10 -14.10
#